data_AF-A0A1W9RP00-F1
#
_entry.id   AF-A0A1W9RP00-F1
#
_cell.length_a   1.000
_cell.length_b   1.000
_cell.length_c   1.000
_cell.angle_alpha   90.00
_cell.angle_beta   90.00
_cell.angle_gamma   90.00
#
_symmetry.space_group_name_H-M   'P 1'
#
loop_
_entity.id
_entity.type
_entity.pdbx_description
1 polymer ?
#
loop_
_entity_poly.entity_id
_entity_poly.type
_entity_poly.pdbx_seq_one_letter_code
_entity_poly.pdbx_strand_id
1 'polypeptide(L)'
;MNIRSTKDNLRIKFPLLLTVLLICVSFVHAQDFWQRLPIYGGGADIFAIGQGDQLYAYSSITNTLSTSTNAGDLWTRMDIPVEQFSDIHMLAFGISSDGSLLSVWRKSELETDNDTLFVYKSQNNGTTWQTVDTLKGSNARGGILNGTENSLFFQYKPTGYHVYPLRRSTDNGDTWTTVVPDSEMFSISAFAVNKNGHAVISSYDRILLSTDNGNYWTEITNFPGYGAGTIALNDSNHIFIATWQGQIYRSRDNGENWESIYQDNTGGTIQEIGFNSHGDIFIGTAVYNNGVSEYRLSRIPAAGGTAENLFLAYTYLGQFKIASDGSIFIATTNALYRSTDNGQTWAEIYQGLTHFMTNSFAAAPNGAVFFSALPMPLLKSTDRGLGWQKIGTNNRALDLSYSVAVHNNGVYALVDSGVYKSTDYGESWQRLTPENISSAKSITWDNGGTAYLQCTNNHLYRTTTNEQTWVAMNTDAFSTIDINQIFALPTGTLFAGVDSLAVFRSTDQGNSWTSANTGLPLESAFAFAHDSSGGIIVSVIYDSSDNRYYGGLYRSTNNGASWQPINNGLPGTAITSIVVNSVGHIYAANIYDGVYRSTDLG
;
A
#
# COMPACT_ATOMS: atom_id res chain seq x y z
N MET A 1 52.87 65.81 9.03
CA MET A 1 53.01 66.39 10.38
C MET A 1 52.44 65.37 11.37
N ASN A 2 53.29 64.87 12.27
CA ASN A 2 53.04 64.17 13.55
C ASN A 2 51.69 64.57 14.23
N ILE A 3 50.95 63.79 15.05
CA ILE A 3 51.24 62.66 15.98
C ILE A 3 49.88 62.11 16.55
N ARG A 4 49.84 60.79 16.85
CA ARG A 4 49.13 59.99 17.91
C ARG A 4 47.66 60.29 18.30
N SER A 5 46.77 59.29 18.22
CA SER A 5 46.41 58.24 19.20
C SER A 5 45.63 58.77 20.42
N THR A 6 44.41 58.29 20.66
CA THR A 6 44.18 57.18 21.59
C THR A 6 43.08 56.20 21.15
N LYS A 7 43.36 54.92 21.42
CA LYS A 7 42.42 53.79 21.45
C LYS A 7 41.61 53.81 22.74
N ASP A 8 40.36 53.38 22.66
CA ASP A 8 39.76 52.31 23.49
C ASP A 8 38.41 51.94 22.84
N ASN A 9 38.31 50.74 22.23
CA ASN A 9 37.80 49.49 22.81
C ASN A 9 36.30 49.54 23.17
N LEU A 10 35.41 48.60 22.81
CA LEU A 10 35.43 47.41 21.97
C LEU A 10 33.97 46.87 22.02
N ARG A 11 33.47 46.28 20.91
CA ARG A 11 32.42 45.22 20.79
C ARG A 11 31.16 45.64 19.98
N ILE A 12 30.60 44.89 19.02
CA ILE A 12 30.82 43.52 18.46
C ILE A 12 30.26 43.46 17.02
N LYS A 13 31.08 42.90 16.11
CA LYS A 13 30.86 42.11 14.87
C LYS A 13 29.54 42.20 14.07
N PHE A 14 29.65 42.71 12.84
CA PHE A 14 29.04 42.13 11.62
C PHE A 14 30.06 41.19 10.96
N PRO A 15 29.63 40.11 10.28
CA PRO A 15 30.30 39.76 9.03
C PRO A 15 29.34 39.46 7.88
N LEU A 16 29.78 39.95 6.72
CA LEU A 16 29.51 39.56 5.34
C LEU A 16 28.59 38.34 5.11
N LEU A 17 27.53 38.56 4.33
CA LEU A 17 27.01 37.57 3.39
C LEU A 17 27.07 38.19 1.98
N LEU A 18 28.03 37.76 1.17
CA LEU A 18 28.04 37.94 -0.27
C LEU A 18 27.81 36.55 -0.88
N THR A 19 27.03 36.51 -1.97
CA THR A 19 26.68 35.35 -2.82
C THR A 19 25.34 34.67 -2.52
N VAL A 20 24.22 35.36 -2.81
CA VAL A 20 23.07 34.80 -3.57
C VAL A 20 22.38 35.97 -4.28
N LEU A 21 22.68 36.18 -5.56
CA LEU A 21 21.83 36.93 -6.49
C LEU A 21 21.96 36.27 -7.86
N LEU A 22 20.84 36.19 -8.59
CA LEU A 22 20.53 35.30 -9.73
C LEU A 22 20.17 33.88 -9.23
N ILE A 23 18.91 33.49 -9.09
CA ILE A 23 17.86 33.47 -10.11
C ILE A 23 16.50 33.82 -9.47
N CYS A 24 15.96 34.97 -9.82
CA CYS A 24 14.54 35.29 -9.74
C CYS A 24 14.25 36.07 -11.02
N VAL A 25 13.71 35.40 -12.03
CA VAL A 25 12.58 35.83 -12.89
C VAL A 25 12.30 34.67 -13.85
N SER A 26 11.37 33.80 -13.45
CA SER A 26 10.48 33.10 -14.38
C SER A 26 9.12 32.98 -13.69
N PHE A 27 8.48 34.14 -13.50
CA PHE A 27 7.03 34.23 -13.32
C PHE A 27 6.39 34.14 -14.71
N VAL A 28 6.00 32.93 -15.11
CA VAL A 28 4.93 32.71 -16.10
C VAL A 28 4.21 31.40 -15.71
N HIS A 29 3.06 31.57 -15.04
CA HIS A 29 1.96 30.62 -14.84
C HIS A 29 2.28 29.21 -14.26
N ALA A 30 2.37 29.11 -12.94
CA ALA A 30 1.91 27.90 -12.24
C ALA A 30 0.47 28.18 -11.77
N GLN A 31 -0.51 27.81 -12.59
CA GLN A 31 -1.86 27.56 -12.07
C GLN A 31 -1.97 26.06 -11.83
N ASP A 32 -1.38 25.61 -10.72
CA ASP A 32 -1.54 24.25 -10.23
C ASP A 32 -2.68 24.24 -9.22
N PHE A 33 -3.86 23.82 -9.69
CA PHE A 33 -5.15 23.90 -8.97
C PHE A 33 -5.30 22.79 -7.90
N TRP A 34 -4.70 21.62 -8.12
CA TRP A 34 -4.65 20.51 -7.15
C TRP A 34 -3.22 20.05 -6.90
N GLN A 35 -2.84 19.99 -5.63
CA GLN A 35 -1.52 19.53 -5.18
C GLN A 35 -1.65 18.26 -4.34
N ARG A 36 -0.94 17.19 -4.72
CA ARG A 36 -0.86 15.97 -3.90
C ARG A 36 -0.18 16.24 -2.57
N LEU A 37 -0.77 15.76 -1.48
CA LEU A 37 -0.20 15.81 -0.15
C LEU A 37 0.61 14.55 0.15
N PRO A 38 1.74 14.70 0.86
CA PRO A 38 2.56 13.57 1.24
C PRO A 38 1.98 12.94 2.52
N ILE A 39 0.96 12.09 2.39
CA ILE A 39 0.40 11.33 3.52
C ILE A 39 1.02 9.93 3.51
N TYR A 40 1.53 9.48 4.66
CA TYR A 40 2.48 8.38 4.77
C TYR A 40 1.88 7.13 5.45
N GLY A 41 2.04 5.95 4.84
CA GLY A 41 1.58 4.65 5.36
C GLY A 41 1.45 3.56 4.29
N GLY A 42 1.32 2.30 4.73
CA GLY A 42 0.96 1.15 3.89
C GLY A 42 2.09 0.12 3.67
N GLY A 43 1.69 -1.09 3.28
CA GLY A 43 2.60 -2.23 3.09
C GLY A 43 3.16 -2.38 1.68
N ALA A 44 4.01 -3.37 1.48
CA ALA A 44 4.52 -3.74 0.16
C ALA A 44 4.49 -5.25 -0.02
N ASP A 45 4.19 -5.69 -1.23
CA ASP A 45 4.17 -7.12 -1.59
C ASP A 45 5.49 -7.53 -2.24
N ILE A 46 6.19 -6.57 -2.86
CA ILE A 46 7.51 -6.76 -3.46
C ILE A 46 8.47 -5.76 -2.82
N PHE A 47 9.62 -6.24 -2.36
CA PHE A 47 10.66 -5.43 -1.73
C PHE A 47 12.05 -5.85 -2.22
N ALA A 48 12.89 -4.88 -2.57
CA ALA A 48 14.24 -5.12 -3.05
C ALA A 48 15.24 -4.12 -2.45
N ILE A 49 16.48 -4.58 -2.29
CA ILE A 49 17.59 -3.80 -1.74
C ILE A 49 18.62 -3.60 -2.86
N GLY A 50 18.90 -2.34 -3.18
CA GLY A 50 19.94 -1.93 -4.12
C GLY A 50 21.27 -1.64 -3.42
N GLN A 51 22.21 -1.08 -4.17
CA GLN A 51 23.50 -0.65 -3.61
C GLN A 51 23.33 0.63 -2.77
N GLY A 52 24.09 0.76 -1.67
CA GLY A 52 24.24 1.99 -0.90
C GLY A 52 22.95 2.52 -0.25
N ASP A 53 22.38 1.76 0.69
CA ASP A 53 21.15 2.08 1.43
C ASP A 53 19.89 2.32 0.57
N GLN A 54 19.97 2.01 -0.72
CA GLN A 54 18.85 2.13 -1.65
C GLN A 54 17.86 1.00 -1.46
N LEU A 55 16.58 1.32 -1.28
CA LEU A 55 15.50 0.37 -1.16
C LEU A 55 14.42 0.62 -2.22
N TYR A 56 13.71 -0.43 -2.60
CA TYR A 56 12.58 -0.39 -3.53
C TYR A 56 11.43 -1.20 -2.95
N ALA A 57 10.23 -0.65 -3.04
CA ALA A 57 9.01 -1.27 -2.52
C ALA A 57 7.87 -1.07 -3.51
N TYR A 58 7.11 -2.12 -3.78
CA TYR A 58 5.93 -2.05 -4.61
C TYR A 58 4.71 -2.62 -3.89
N SER A 59 3.59 -1.92 -4.03
CA SER A 59 2.28 -2.33 -3.54
C SER A 59 1.37 -2.69 -4.70
N SER A 60 0.86 -3.92 -4.72
CA SER A 60 -0.13 -4.34 -5.70
C SER A 60 -1.48 -3.65 -5.51
N ILE A 61 -1.81 -3.26 -4.27
CA ILE A 61 -3.05 -2.56 -3.89
C ILE A 61 -3.12 -1.19 -4.57
N THR A 62 -2.02 -0.45 -4.55
CA THR A 62 -1.94 0.92 -5.09
C THR A 62 -1.23 1.00 -6.43
N ASN A 63 -0.81 -0.16 -6.98
CA ASN A 63 0.02 -0.29 -8.18
C ASN A 63 1.16 0.74 -8.24
N THR A 64 1.84 0.91 -7.11
CA THR A 64 2.82 1.99 -6.92
C THR A 64 4.17 1.39 -6.59
N LEU A 65 5.19 1.79 -7.36
CA LEU A 65 6.60 1.54 -7.07
C LEU A 65 7.20 2.76 -6.36
N SER A 66 7.89 2.53 -5.25
CA SER A 66 8.54 3.56 -4.44
C SER A 66 10.00 3.20 -4.18
N THR A 67 10.83 4.22 -3.97
CA THR A 67 12.24 4.05 -3.65
C THR A 67 12.68 4.92 -2.48
N SER A 68 13.67 4.45 -1.72
CA SER A 68 14.28 5.19 -0.61
C SER A 68 15.80 5.17 -0.78
N THR A 69 16.45 6.31 -0.61
CA THR A 69 17.92 6.47 -0.70
C THR A 69 18.58 6.58 0.69
N ASN A 70 17.82 6.33 1.76
CA ASN A 70 18.20 6.57 3.14
C ASN A 70 17.71 5.44 4.05
N ALA A 71 17.90 4.19 3.63
CA ALA A 71 17.57 2.99 4.40
C ALA A 71 16.11 2.92 4.88
N GLY A 72 15.18 3.50 4.11
CA GLY A 72 13.74 3.43 4.36
C GLY A 72 13.19 4.59 5.21
N ASP A 73 14.04 5.53 5.62
CA ASP A 73 13.59 6.68 6.43
C ASP A 73 12.71 7.65 5.63
N LEU A 74 12.90 7.74 4.31
CA LEU A 74 12.05 8.49 3.39
C LEU A 74 11.88 7.75 2.08
N TRP A 75 10.62 7.57 1.66
CA TRP A 75 10.24 6.97 0.39
C TRP A 75 9.74 8.01 -0.61
N THR A 76 10.10 7.83 -1.87
CA THR A 76 9.66 8.64 -3.01
C THR A 76 9.03 7.72 -4.04
N ARG A 77 7.83 8.07 -4.52
CA ARG A 77 7.18 7.34 -5.60
C ARG A 77 7.99 7.46 -6.88
N MET A 78 8.07 6.36 -7.63
CA MET A 78 8.67 6.29 -8.93
C MET A 78 7.59 6.31 -10.00
N ASP A 79 7.84 7.04 -11.08
CA ASP A 79 7.00 6.97 -12.26
C ASP A 79 7.21 5.59 -12.92
N ILE A 80 6.11 4.87 -13.08
CA ILE A 80 6.10 3.62 -13.82
C ILE A 80 5.71 3.91 -15.27
N PRO A 81 6.18 3.12 -16.25
CA PRO A 81 5.88 3.31 -17.67
C PRO A 81 4.43 2.91 -17.95
N VAL A 82 3.49 3.74 -17.49
CA VAL A 82 2.05 3.54 -17.63
C VAL A 82 1.50 4.60 -18.58
N GLU A 83 2.17 4.78 -19.70
CA GLU A 83 1.49 5.36 -20.84
C GLU A 83 0.66 4.22 -21.47
N GLN A 84 -0.65 4.24 -21.17
CA GLN A 84 -1.75 3.61 -21.94
C GLN A 84 -2.39 2.29 -21.48
N PHE A 85 -2.09 1.68 -20.32
CA PHE A 85 -2.80 0.45 -19.94
C PHE A 85 -3.35 0.46 -18.51
N SER A 86 -4.62 0.09 -18.41
CA SER A 86 -5.45 0.11 -17.21
C SER A 86 -5.18 -1.05 -16.25
N ASP A 87 -4.65 -2.18 -16.70
CA ASP A 87 -4.42 -3.37 -15.86
C ASP A 87 -3.02 -3.94 -16.05
N ILE A 88 -2.08 -3.34 -15.31
CA ILE A 88 -0.71 -3.85 -15.22
C ILE A 88 -0.35 -4.12 -13.76
N HIS A 89 0.04 -5.36 -13.45
CA HIS A 89 0.62 -5.74 -12.17
C HIS A 89 2.10 -6.09 -12.35
N MET A 90 2.96 -5.56 -11.48
CA MET A 90 4.33 -6.06 -11.37
C MET A 90 4.32 -7.42 -10.67
N LEU A 91 4.88 -8.41 -11.35
CA LEU A 91 4.97 -9.80 -10.89
C LEU A 91 6.35 -10.16 -10.33
N ALA A 92 7.38 -9.49 -10.82
CA ALA A 92 8.74 -9.68 -10.36
C ALA A 92 9.53 -8.38 -10.48
N PHE A 93 10.46 -8.17 -9.56
CA PHE A 93 11.41 -7.06 -9.57
C PHE A 93 12.80 -7.60 -9.20
N GLY A 94 13.84 -6.98 -9.71
CA GLY A 94 15.22 -7.23 -9.31
C GLY A 94 16.14 -6.12 -9.78
N ILE A 95 17.40 -6.21 -9.35
CA ILE A 95 18.43 -5.21 -9.62
C ILE A 95 19.64 -5.97 -10.14
N SER A 96 20.13 -5.64 -11.32
CA SER A 96 21.36 -6.22 -11.86
C SER A 96 22.59 -5.70 -11.12
N SER A 97 23.71 -6.39 -11.32
CA SER A 97 25.01 -6.01 -10.76
C SER A 97 25.45 -4.59 -11.12
N ASP A 98 25.10 -4.12 -12.32
CA ASP A 98 25.39 -2.77 -12.80
C ASP A 98 24.43 -1.71 -12.22
N GLY A 99 23.51 -2.11 -11.35
CA GLY A 99 22.51 -1.24 -10.71
C GLY A 99 21.26 -0.98 -11.55
N SER A 100 21.12 -1.56 -12.75
CA SER A 100 19.89 -1.43 -13.52
C SER A 100 18.72 -2.10 -12.81
N LEU A 101 17.54 -1.49 -12.90
CA LEU A 101 16.31 -2.03 -12.35
C LEU A 101 15.62 -2.88 -13.41
N LEU A 102 15.17 -4.07 -13.04
CA LEU A 102 14.45 -4.99 -13.89
C LEU A 102 13.10 -5.30 -13.28
N SER A 103 12.07 -5.41 -14.12
CA SER A 103 10.74 -5.75 -13.66
C SER A 103 9.96 -6.53 -14.71
N VAL A 104 9.14 -7.48 -14.27
CA VAL A 104 8.21 -8.23 -15.13
C VAL A 104 6.80 -7.80 -14.81
N TRP A 105 6.08 -7.39 -15.85
CA TRP A 105 4.74 -6.86 -15.73
C TRP A 105 3.78 -7.67 -16.59
N ARG A 106 2.60 -7.93 -16.07
CA ARG A 106 1.52 -8.55 -16.84
C ARG A 106 0.56 -7.48 -17.30
N LYS A 107 0.26 -7.45 -18.60
CA LYS A 107 -0.89 -6.74 -19.14
C LYS A 107 -2.06 -7.72 -19.25
N SER A 108 -3.16 -7.44 -18.57
CA SER A 108 -4.34 -8.31 -18.57
C SER A 108 -5.61 -7.48 -18.77
N GLU A 109 -6.67 -8.06 -19.34
CA GLU A 109 -8.06 -7.58 -19.15
C GLU A 109 -8.84 -8.55 -18.24
N LEU A 110 -8.36 -9.80 -18.07
CA LEU A 110 -8.83 -10.88 -17.18
C LEU A 110 -7.71 -11.95 -17.05
N GLU A 111 -7.55 -12.61 -15.89
CA GLU A 111 -6.55 -13.69 -15.73
C GLU A 111 -6.82 -14.87 -16.69
N THR A 112 -6.20 -14.83 -17.87
CA THR A 112 -6.29 -15.90 -18.86
C THR A 112 -4.89 -16.41 -19.16
N ASP A 113 -4.79 -17.68 -19.54
CA ASP A 113 -3.50 -18.24 -19.95
C ASP A 113 -2.93 -17.57 -21.22
N ASN A 114 -3.64 -16.64 -21.88
CA ASN A 114 -3.21 -15.93 -23.10
C ASN A 114 -2.59 -14.54 -22.85
N ASP A 115 -2.35 -14.17 -21.59
CA ASP A 115 -1.79 -12.87 -21.22
C ASP A 115 -0.38 -12.63 -21.82
N THR A 116 0.00 -11.36 -21.88
CA THR A 116 1.33 -10.94 -22.35
C THR A 116 2.11 -10.36 -21.18
N LEU A 117 3.31 -10.91 -20.96
CA LEU A 117 4.25 -10.41 -19.97
C LEU A 117 5.29 -9.54 -20.68
N PHE A 118 5.58 -8.39 -20.11
CA PHE A 118 6.61 -7.47 -20.56
C PHE A 118 7.73 -7.43 -19.53
N VAL A 119 8.96 -7.61 -19.97
CA VAL A 119 10.14 -7.40 -19.14
C VAL A 119 10.67 -6.00 -19.44
N TYR A 120 10.77 -5.17 -18.42
CA TYR A 120 11.29 -3.81 -18.52
C TYR A 120 12.63 -3.68 -17.81
N LYS A 121 13.49 -2.86 -18.38
CA LYS A 121 14.76 -2.43 -17.80
C LYS A 121 14.78 -0.91 -17.64
N SER A 122 15.34 -0.44 -16.54
CA SER A 122 15.64 0.97 -16.31
C SER A 122 17.11 1.11 -15.93
N GLN A 123 17.82 2.01 -16.59
CA GLN A 123 19.23 2.31 -16.32
C GLN A 123 19.44 3.63 -15.57
N ASN A 124 18.36 4.29 -15.16
CA ASN A 124 18.39 5.63 -14.55
C ASN A 124 17.47 5.68 -13.32
N ASN A 125 17.59 4.68 -12.44
CA ASN A 125 16.86 4.58 -11.18
C ASN A 125 15.34 4.79 -11.36
N GLY A 126 14.78 4.11 -12.34
CA GLY A 126 13.34 4.02 -12.65
C GLY A 126 12.71 5.28 -13.21
N THR A 127 13.50 6.29 -13.58
CA THR A 127 12.96 7.51 -14.23
C THR A 127 12.49 7.24 -15.67
N THR A 128 13.12 6.29 -16.38
CA THR A 128 12.61 5.80 -17.68
C THR A 128 12.79 4.30 -17.78
N TRP A 129 11.85 3.63 -18.45
CA TRP A 129 11.87 2.19 -18.64
C TRP A 129 11.78 1.83 -20.12
N GLN A 130 12.49 0.77 -20.53
CA GLN A 130 12.46 0.20 -21.87
C GLN A 130 12.09 -1.27 -21.81
N THR A 131 11.25 -1.73 -22.75
CA THR A 131 10.94 -3.16 -22.90
C THR A 131 12.15 -3.87 -23.50
N VAL A 132 12.63 -4.90 -22.79
CA VAL A 132 13.79 -5.73 -23.21
C VAL A 132 13.37 -7.14 -23.61
N ASP A 133 12.16 -7.57 -23.25
CA ASP A 133 11.61 -8.88 -23.64
C ASP A 133 10.07 -8.88 -23.59
N THR A 134 9.44 -9.79 -24.32
CA THR A 134 7.99 -9.97 -24.35
C THR A 134 7.63 -11.44 -24.45
N LEU A 135 6.84 -11.94 -23.50
CA LEU A 135 6.51 -13.35 -23.35
C LEU A 135 5.00 -13.56 -23.39
N LYS A 136 4.58 -14.76 -23.83
CA LYS A 136 3.20 -15.24 -23.68
C LYS A 136 3.08 -16.09 -22.43
N GLY A 137 2.24 -15.67 -21.50
CA GLY A 137 2.13 -16.31 -20.20
C GLY A 137 1.31 -15.50 -19.21
N SER A 138 0.91 -16.16 -18.12
CA SER A 138 -0.05 -15.61 -17.15
C SER A 138 0.56 -15.20 -15.81
N ASN A 139 1.80 -15.61 -15.50
CA ASN A 139 2.42 -15.33 -14.21
C ASN A 139 3.96 -15.37 -14.23
N ALA A 140 4.62 -14.72 -13.27
CA ALA A 140 6.05 -14.79 -12.98
C ALA A 140 6.25 -14.92 -11.46
N ARG A 141 7.23 -15.71 -11.01
CA ARG A 141 7.43 -16.06 -9.59
C ARG A 141 8.87 -15.88 -9.14
N GLY A 142 9.04 -15.60 -7.85
CA GLY A 142 10.34 -15.64 -7.15
C GLY A 142 11.19 -14.38 -7.27
N GLY A 143 10.69 -13.29 -7.85
CA GLY A 143 11.49 -12.11 -8.17
C GLY A 143 12.49 -12.36 -9.30
N ILE A 144 13.27 -11.34 -9.67
CA ILE A 144 14.40 -11.50 -10.59
C ILE A 144 15.66 -11.66 -9.76
N LEU A 145 16.26 -12.85 -9.82
CA LEU A 145 17.37 -13.25 -8.97
C LEU A 145 18.72 -13.09 -9.68
N ASN A 146 19.73 -12.61 -8.95
CA ASN A 146 21.10 -12.50 -9.44
C ASN A 146 21.82 -13.85 -9.31
N GLY A 147 22.36 -14.33 -10.44
CA GLY A 147 23.39 -15.35 -10.45
C GLY A 147 24.76 -14.70 -10.34
N THR A 148 25.60 -14.87 -11.35
CA THR A 148 26.93 -14.25 -11.47
C THR A 148 26.87 -12.73 -11.72
N GLU A 149 28.03 -12.09 -11.82
CA GLU A 149 28.20 -10.65 -12.04
C GLU A 149 27.38 -10.08 -13.22
N ASN A 150 26.88 -10.85 -14.18
CA ASN A 150 25.97 -10.30 -15.21
C ASN A 150 24.73 -11.17 -15.48
N SER A 151 24.49 -12.22 -14.68
CA SER A 151 23.40 -13.15 -14.94
C SER A 151 22.21 -12.94 -14.04
N LEU A 152 21.04 -13.02 -14.65
CA LEU A 152 19.74 -12.87 -13.99
C LEU A 152 18.86 -14.04 -14.35
N PHE A 153 18.01 -14.42 -13.41
CA PHE A 153 17.04 -15.49 -13.58
C PHE A 153 15.67 -15.08 -13.06
N PHE A 154 14.61 -15.50 -13.75
CA PHE A 154 13.28 -15.52 -13.17
C PHE A 154 12.47 -16.68 -13.75
N GLN A 155 11.44 -17.10 -13.03
CA GLN A 155 10.52 -18.14 -13.49
C GLN A 155 9.24 -17.49 -14.01
N TYR A 156 8.65 -18.04 -15.07
CA TYR A 156 7.33 -17.64 -15.53
C TYR A 156 6.45 -18.82 -15.95
N LYS A 157 5.14 -18.60 -15.97
CA LYS A 157 4.11 -19.54 -16.42
C LYS A 157 3.74 -19.24 -17.87
N PRO A 158 4.15 -20.08 -18.85
CA PRO A 158 3.82 -19.84 -20.26
C PRO A 158 2.39 -20.30 -20.60
N THR A 159 1.84 -19.74 -21.68
CA THR A 159 0.58 -20.19 -22.28
C THR A 159 0.71 -21.60 -22.87
N GLY A 160 -0.14 -22.55 -22.46
CA GLY A 160 -0.22 -23.88 -23.09
C GLY A 160 0.94 -24.84 -22.77
N TYR A 161 1.80 -24.51 -21.80
CA TYR A 161 2.86 -25.39 -21.32
C TYR A 161 2.54 -25.93 -19.92
N HIS A 162 2.81 -27.23 -19.70
CA HIS A 162 2.73 -27.86 -18.37
C HIS A 162 3.99 -27.64 -17.51
N VAL A 163 5.07 -27.15 -18.12
CA VAL A 163 6.36 -26.88 -17.48
C VAL A 163 6.57 -25.37 -17.42
N TYR A 164 6.99 -24.86 -16.26
CA TYR A 164 7.36 -23.46 -16.07
C TYR A 164 8.87 -23.31 -16.29
N PRO A 165 9.31 -22.76 -17.43
CA PRO A 165 10.74 -22.63 -17.71
C PRO A 165 11.35 -21.49 -16.89
N LEU A 166 12.69 -21.51 -16.82
CA LEU A 166 13.48 -20.39 -16.33
C LEU A 166 13.82 -19.47 -17.49
N ARG A 167 13.69 -18.16 -17.29
CA ARG A 167 14.31 -17.15 -18.16
C ARG A 167 15.67 -16.80 -17.58
N ARG A 168 16.67 -16.73 -18.43
CA ARG A 168 18.05 -16.39 -18.08
C ARG A 168 18.59 -15.28 -18.97
N SER A 169 19.18 -14.28 -18.34
CA SER A 169 20.02 -13.27 -18.98
C SER A 169 21.48 -13.50 -18.59
N THR A 170 22.42 -13.11 -19.46
CA THR A 170 23.87 -13.08 -19.17
C THR A 170 24.50 -11.71 -19.43
N ASP A 171 23.69 -10.68 -19.63
CA ASP A 171 24.08 -9.33 -20.02
C ASP A 171 23.25 -8.27 -19.25
N ASN A 172 23.06 -8.47 -17.94
CA ASN A 172 22.32 -7.54 -17.07
C ASN A 172 20.89 -7.24 -17.53
N GLY A 173 20.24 -8.22 -18.15
CA GLY A 173 18.83 -8.19 -18.53
C GLY A 173 18.58 -7.50 -19.87
N ASP A 174 19.61 -7.24 -20.68
CA ASP A 174 19.44 -6.71 -22.03
C ASP A 174 18.87 -7.76 -22.98
N THR A 175 19.27 -9.02 -22.84
CA THR A 175 18.71 -10.14 -23.60
C THR A 175 18.38 -11.34 -22.71
N TRP A 176 17.31 -12.05 -23.10
CA TRP A 176 16.78 -13.15 -22.31
C TRP A 176 16.61 -14.42 -23.15
N THR A 177 17.01 -15.55 -22.56
CA THR A 177 16.91 -16.89 -23.15
C THR A 177 16.07 -17.80 -22.27
N THR A 178 15.38 -18.77 -22.87
CA THR A 178 14.62 -19.78 -22.13
C THR A 178 15.52 -20.95 -21.81
N VAL A 179 15.63 -21.29 -20.52
CA VAL A 179 16.29 -22.48 -20.02
C VAL A 179 15.21 -23.47 -19.60
N VAL A 180 15.28 -24.68 -20.16
CA VAL A 180 14.47 -25.82 -19.75
C VAL A 180 15.42 -26.81 -19.09
N PRO A 181 15.53 -26.79 -17.76
CA PRO A 181 16.49 -27.61 -17.02
C PRO A 181 16.32 -29.11 -17.29
N ASP A 182 15.06 -29.53 -17.47
CA ASP A 182 14.66 -30.89 -17.80
C ASP A 182 13.25 -30.84 -18.42
N SER A 183 13.06 -31.49 -19.57
CA SER A 183 11.78 -31.50 -20.29
C SER A 183 10.72 -32.38 -19.63
N GLU A 184 11.13 -33.32 -18.78
CA GLU A 184 10.25 -34.25 -18.06
C GLU A 184 9.87 -33.72 -16.66
N MET A 185 10.47 -32.61 -16.23
CA MET A 185 10.24 -32.06 -14.90
C MET A 185 8.89 -31.34 -14.84
N PHE A 186 8.05 -31.72 -13.87
CA PHE A 186 6.82 -31.01 -13.56
C PHE A 186 7.11 -29.60 -13.02
N SER A 187 6.12 -28.70 -13.08
CA SER A 187 6.17 -27.32 -12.56
C SER A 187 7.19 -27.09 -11.44
N ILE A 188 8.17 -26.20 -11.66
CA ILE A 188 9.13 -25.78 -10.63
C ILE A 188 8.36 -25.17 -9.46
N SER A 189 8.55 -25.73 -8.26
CA SER A 189 7.95 -25.31 -6.99
C SER A 189 8.79 -24.22 -6.30
N ALA A 190 10.11 -24.33 -6.37
CA ALA A 190 11.04 -23.37 -5.79
C ALA A 190 12.33 -23.27 -6.61
N PHE A 191 12.99 -22.12 -6.54
CA PHE A 191 14.21 -21.81 -7.27
C PHE A 191 15.09 -20.88 -6.44
N ALA A 192 16.39 -21.18 -6.39
CA ALA A 192 17.41 -20.33 -5.79
C ALA A 192 18.65 -20.27 -6.67
N VAL A 193 19.33 -19.13 -6.66
CA VAL A 193 20.62 -18.92 -7.32
C VAL A 193 21.51 -18.07 -6.41
N ASN A 194 22.83 -18.25 -6.49
CA ASN A 194 23.79 -17.41 -5.78
C ASN A 194 24.83 -16.77 -6.72
N LYS A 195 25.64 -15.88 -6.13
CA LYS A 195 26.67 -15.10 -6.84
C LYS A 195 27.76 -15.91 -7.52
N ASN A 196 27.93 -17.17 -7.14
CA ASN A 196 28.94 -18.07 -7.69
C ASN A 196 28.44 -18.82 -8.93
N GLY A 197 27.20 -18.57 -9.37
CA GLY A 197 26.58 -19.30 -10.48
C GLY A 197 26.05 -20.68 -10.09
N HIS A 198 25.94 -21.00 -8.80
CA HIS A 198 25.19 -22.16 -8.35
C HIS A 198 23.69 -21.84 -8.40
N ALA A 199 22.90 -22.80 -8.91
CA ALA A 199 21.47 -22.69 -9.01
C ALA A 199 20.80 -24.02 -8.64
N VAL A 200 19.73 -23.96 -7.85
CA VAL A 200 18.97 -25.16 -7.45
C VAL A 200 17.49 -24.91 -7.71
N ILE A 201 16.84 -25.88 -8.32
CA ILE A 201 15.39 -25.91 -8.54
C ILE A 201 14.80 -27.17 -7.95
N SER A 202 13.54 -27.09 -7.54
CA SER A 202 12.74 -28.28 -7.22
C SER A 202 11.44 -28.28 -7.99
N SER A 203 10.94 -29.48 -8.28
CA SER A 203 9.57 -29.78 -8.66
C SER A 203 8.89 -30.60 -7.55
N TYR A 204 7.69 -31.13 -7.85
CA TYR A 204 7.03 -32.09 -6.96
C TYR A 204 7.87 -33.35 -6.70
N ASP A 205 8.65 -33.79 -7.69
CA ASP A 205 9.31 -35.10 -7.73
C ASP A 205 10.84 -35.04 -7.87
N ARG A 206 11.41 -33.91 -8.29
CA ARG A 206 12.85 -33.78 -8.59
C ARG A 206 13.46 -32.55 -7.95
N ILE A 207 14.77 -32.62 -7.73
CA ILE A 207 15.60 -31.48 -7.35
C ILE A 207 16.79 -31.47 -8.30
N LEU A 208 17.00 -30.37 -9.03
CA LEU A 208 18.13 -30.23 -9.94
C LEU A 208 19.08 -29.14 -9.46
N LEU A 209 20.37 -29.40 -9.62
CA LEU A 209 21.47 -28.49 -9.33
C LEU A 209 22.22 -28.13 -10.61
N SER A 210 22.58 -26.87 -10.75
CA SER A 210 23.58 -26.38 -11.68
C SER A 210 24.71 -25.69 -10.90
N THR A 211 25.94 -25.92 -11.32
CA THR A 211 27.16 -25.29 -10.76
C THR A 211 27.86 -24.38 -11.77
N ASP A 212 27.22 -24.13 -12.91
CA ASP A 212 27.80 -23.47 -14.08
C ASP A 212 26.89 -22.39 -14.65
N ASN A 213 26.14 -21.71 -13.77
CA ASN A 213 25.22 -20.62 -14.11
C ASN A 213 24.04 -21.07 -14.99
N GLY A 214 23.49 -22.25 -14.70
CA GLY A 214 22.30 -22.80 -15.33
C GLY A 214 22.51 -23.35 -16.74
N ASN A 215 23.76 -23.61 -17.15
CA ASN A 215 24.06 -24.19 -18.47
C ASN A 215 23.83 -25.70 -18.47
N TYR A 216 24.27 -26.40 -17.42
CA TYR A 216 24.03 -27.82 -17.21
C TYR A 216 23.36 -28.07 -15.86
N TRP A 217 22.44 -29.03 -15.83
CA TRP A 217 21.67 -29.39 -14.65
C TRP A 217 21.84 -30.89 -14.37
N THR A 218 22.06 -31.23 -13.10
CA THR A 218 22.18 -32.59 -12.60
C THR A 218 21.18 -32.83 -11.49
N GLU A 219 20.54 -34.00 -11.47
CA GLU A 219 19.58 -34.36 -10.43
C GLU A 219 20.26 -34.68 -9.09
N ILE A 220 19.70 -34.14 -8.01
CA ILE A 220 20.02 -34.53 -6.63
C ILE A 220 19.10 -35.68 -6.23
N THR A 221 19.65 -36.89 -6.15
CA THR A 221 18.87 -38.10 -5.84
C THR A 221 18.84 -38.48 -4.36
N ASN A 222 19.75 -37.92 -3.55
CA ASN A 222 19.97 -38.34 -2.16
C ASN A 222 19.27 -37.43 -1.13
N PHE A 223 18.29 -36.62 -1.54
CA PHE A 223 17.57 -35.74 -0.63
C PHE A 223 16.69 -36.58 0.33
N PRO A 224 16.86 -36.46 1.66
CA PRO A 224 16.15 -37.30 2.63
C PRO A 224 14.73 -36.81 2.95
N GLY A 225 14.37 -35.58 2.57
CA GLY A 225 13.08 -34.97 2.90
C GLY A 225 11.96 -35.28 1.90
N TYR A 226 10.71 -35.17 2.36
CA TYR A 226 9.54 -35.30 1.49
C TYR A 226 9.00 -33.92 1.08
N GLY A 227 9.00 -33.63 -0.22
CA GLY A 227 8.47 -32.41 -0.83
C GLY A 227 9.33 -31.17 -0.53
N ALA A 228 10.00 -30.63 -1.54
CA ALA A 228 10.80 -29.41 -1.43
C ALA A 228 9.89 -28.18 -1.63
N GLY A 229 9.67 -27.42 -0.55
CA GLY A 229 8.81 -26.24 -0.53
C GLY A 229 9.55 -24.93 -0.78
N THR A 230 10.68 -24.75 -0.10
CA THR A 230 11.49 -23.53 -0.18
C THR A 230 12.95 -23.92 -0.29
N ILE A 231 13.68 -23.29 -1.21
CA ILE A 231 15.11 -23.52 -1.42
C ILE A 231 15.85 -22.21 -1.18
N ALA A 232 17.01 -22.29 -0.56
CA ALA A 232 17.95 -21.18 -0.48
C ALA A 232 19.40 -21.65 -0.67
N LEU A 233 20.22 -20.75 -1.21
CA LEU A 233 21.67 -20.92 -1.38
C LEU A 233 22.38 -19.81 -0.65
N ASN A 234 23.45 -20.13 0.07
CA ASN A 234 24.32 -19.11 0.67
C ASN A 234 25.57 -18.86 -0.20
N ASP A 235 26.38 -17.88 0.22
CA ASP A 235 27.62 -17.49 -0.47
C ASP A 235 28.71 -18.58 -0.45
N SER A 236 28.60 -19.58 0.42
CA SER A 236 29.48 -20.75 0.49
C SER A 236 28.99 -21.93 -0.34
N ASN A 237 28.00 -21.73 -1.21
CA ASN A 237 27.35 -22.76 -2.03
C ASN A 237 26.61 -23.86 -1.23
N HIS A 238 26.35 -23.64 0.07
CA HIS A 238 25.54 -24.59 0.83
C HIS A 238 24.08 -24.50 0.38
N ILE A 239 23.45 -25.66 0.24
CA ILE A 239 22.06 -25.81 -0.17
C ILE A 239 21.19 -25.98 1.07
N PHE A 240 20.11 -25.22 1.16
CA PHE A 240 19.11 -25.32 2.20
C PHE A 240 17.76 -25.62 1.57
N ILE A 241 17.09 -26.67 2.06
CA ILE A 241 15.75 -27.05 1.58
C ILE A 241 14.84 -27.19 2.78
N ALA A 242 13.77 -26.39 2.80
CA ALA A 242 12.65 -26.59 3.70
C ALA A 242 11.61 -27.50 3.05
N THR A 243 11.14 -28.49 3.80
CA THR A 243 10.04 -29.35 3.39
C THR A 243 8.69 -28.71 3.69
N TRP A 244 7.63 -29.19 3.04
CA TRP A 244 6.26 -28.77 3.37
C TRP A 244 5.82 -29.11 4.80
N GLN A 245 6.57 -29.99 5.48
CA GLN A 245 6.36 -30.36 6.87
C GLN A 245 7.15 -29.48 7.86
N GLY A 246 7.82 -28.43 7.37
CA GLY A 246 8.55 -27.48 8.21
C GLY A 246 9.97 -27.94 8.63
N GLN A 247 10.50 -29.01 8.04
CA GLN A 247 11.85 -29.49 8.30
C GLN A 247 12.84 -28.78 7.35
N ILE A 248 13.94 -28.22 7.88
CA ILE A 248 15.03 -27.67 7.06
C ILE A 248 16.22 -28.63 7.07
N TYR A 249 16.67 -28.98 5.87
CA TYR A 249 17.90 -29.72 5.63
C TYR A 249 18.96 -28.80 5.02
N ARG A 250 20.23 -29.06 5.34
CA ARG A 250 21.40 -28.41 4.77
C ARG A 250 22.30 -29.44 4.08
N SER A 251 22.85 -29.09 2.93
CA SER A 251 23.99 -29.79 2.30
C SER A 251 25.15 -28.83 2.11
N ARG A 252 26.37 -29.33 2.33
CA ARG A 252 27.63 -28.58 2.17
C ARG A 252 28.46 -29.05 0.98
N ASP A 253 27.97 -30.05 0.27
CA ASP A 253 28.66 -30.82 -0.76
C ASP A 253 27.73 -31.08 -1.95
N ASN A 254 27.04 -30.03 -2.39
CA ASN A 254 26.22 -30.06 -3.61
C ASN A 254 25.11 -31.13 -3.64
N GLY A 255 24.57 -31.48 -2.46
CA GLY A 255 23.47 -32.42 -2.32
C GLY A 255 23.90 -33.88 -2.15
N GLU A 256 25.19 -34.17 -2.02
CA GLU A 256 25.69 -35.53 -1.75
C GLU A 256 25.31 -36.00 -0.35
N ASN A 257 25.50 -35.15 0.67
CA ASN A 257 25.12 -35.41 2.05
C ASN A 257 24.22 -34.31 2.62
N TRP A 258 23.31 -34.71 3.51
CA TRP A 258 22.30 -33.83 4.10
C TRP A 258 22.25 -33.96 5.62
N GLU A 259 22.10 -32.84 6.31
CA GLU A 259 21.87 -32.77 7.75
C GLU A 259 20.57 -32.01 8.03
N SER A 260 19.74 -32.53 8.94
CA SER A 260 18.59 -31.79 9.46
C SER A 260 19.09 -30.76 10.48
N ILE A 261 18.72 -29.49 10.28
CA ILE A 261 19.19 -28.39 11.14
C ILE A 261 18.06 -27.70 11.91
N TYR A 262 16.81 -27.89 11.51
CA TYR A 262 15.66 -27.23 12.13
C TYR A 262 14.34 -27.92 11.81
N GLN A 263 13.44 -28.01 12.80
CA GLN A 263 12.06 -28.45 12.64
C GLN A 263 11.13 -27.37 13.18
N ASP A 264 10.27 -26.84 12.31
CA ASP A 264 9.15 -26.00 12.72
C ASP A 264 8.00 -26.87 13.27
N ASN A 265 7.61 -26.66 14.52
CA ASN A 265 6.55 -27.43 15.18
C ASN A 265 5.21 -26.66 15.26
N THR A 266 5.08 -25.56 14.51
CA THR A 266 3.89 -24.70 14.56
C THR A 266 2.77 -25.20 13.66
N GLY A 267 3.07 -26.16 12.77
CA GLY A 267 2.16 -26.58 11.70
C GLY A 267 2.10 -25.61 10.53
N GLY A 268 2.95 -24.56 10.52
CA GLY A 268 3.09 -23.61 9.44
C GLY A 268 3.96 -24.09 8.27
N THR A 269 3.95 -23.32 7.19
CA THR A 269 4.78 -23.53 6.01
C THR A 269 5.91 -22.50 5.98
N ILE A 270 7.15 -22.96 5.80
CA ILE A 270 8.32 -22.09 5.63
C ILE A 270 8.27 -21.47 4.23
N GLN A 271 8.19 -20.15 4.16
CA GLN A 271 8.04 -19.39 2.91
C GLN A 271 9.37 -18.86 2.38
N GLU A 272 10.32 -18.51 3.25
CA GLU A 272 11.58 -17.90 2.86
C GLU A 272 12.70 -18.28 3.85
N ILE A 273 13.92 -18.46 3.32
CA ILE A 273 15.15 -18.67 4.10
C ILE A 273 16.17 -17.63 3.63
N GLY A 274 16.80 -16.93 4.57
CA GLY A 274 17.80 -15.90 4.28
C GLY A 274 19.00 -16.00 5.22
N PHE A 275 20.08 -15.33 4.85
CA PHE A 275 21.36 -15.41 5.57
C PHE A 275 21.94 -14.01 5.79
N ASN A 276 22.59 -13.80 6.92
CA ASN A 276 23.45 -12.63 7.12
C ASN A 276 24.93 -13.00 6.90
N SER A 277 25.79 -11.99 6.88
CA SER A 277 27.25 -12.14 6.73
C SER A 277 27.94 -12.88 7.89
N HIS A 278 27.28 -12.95 9.06
CA HIS A 278 27.77 -13.71 10.22
C HIS A 278 27.47 -15.21 10.11
N GLY A 279 26.63 -15.62 9.15
CA GLY A 279 26.23 -17.02 8.94
C GLY A 279 24.96 -17.44 9.70
N ASP A 280 24.24 -16.49 10.30
CA ASP A 280 22.93 -16.77 10.90
C ASP A 280 21.93 -17.12 9.81
N ILE A 281 20.99 -18.01 10.12
CA ILE A 281 19.91 -18.42 9.21
C ILE A 281 18.61 -17.82 9.70
N PHE A 282 17.93 -17.06 8.83
CA PHE A 282 16.63 -16.47 9.08
C PHE A 282 15.55 -17.25 8.35
N ILE A 283 14.42 -17.48 9.01
CA ILE A 283 13.34 -18.36 8.54
C ILE A 283 12.02 -17.59 8.67
N GLY A 284 11.37 -17.36 7.54
CA GLY A 284 10.01 -16.84 7.48
C GLY A 284 8.99 -17.98 7.44
N THR A 285 8.17 -18.12 8.49
CA THR A 285 7.12 -19.14 8.57
C THR A 285 5.74 -18.49 8.53
N ALA A 286 4.85 -19.03 7.67
CA ALA A 286 3.43 -18.69 7.63
C ALA A 286 2.61 -19.78 8.32
N VAL A 287 1.79 -19.40 9.30
CA VAL A 287 0.92 -20.30 10.07
C VAL A 287 -0.53 -19.87 9.85
N TYR A 288 -1.40 -20.81 9.48
CA TYR A 288 -2.82 -20.53 9.27
C TYR A 288 -3.66 -21.17 10.37
N ASN A 289 -4.24 -20.36 11.26
CA ASN A 289 -5.02 -20.83 12.39
C ASN A 289 -6.39 -20.12 12.43
N ASN A 290 -7.48 -20.88 12.26
CA ASN A 290 -8.86 -20.40 12.46
C ASN A 290 -9.20 -19.09 11.73
N GLY A 291 -8.72 -18.90 10.50
CA GLY A 291 -8.96 -17.70 9.70
C GLY A 291 -7.99 -16.53 9.95
N VAL A 292 -7.03 -16.69 10.85
CA VAL A 292 -5.94 -15.72 11.08
C VAL A 292 -4.65 -16.29 10.51
N SER A 293 -4.05 -15.53 9.59
CA SER A 293 -2.70 -15.80 9.10
C SER A 293 -1.69 -15.13 10.02
N GLU A 294 -0.86 -15.94 10.66
CA GLU A 294 0.23 -15.51 11.51
C GLU A 294 1.55 -15.75 10.80
N TYR A 295 2.45 -14.76 10.84
CA TYR A 295 3.78 -14.87 10.26
C TYR A 295 4.84 -14.63 11.30
N ARG A 296 5.88 -15.46 11.25
CA ARG A 296 7.00 -15.47 12.17
C ARG A 296 8.30 -15.31 11.40
N LEU A 297 9.18 -14.43 11.90
CA LEU A 297 10.59 -14.47 11.55
C LEU A 297 11.37 -15.09 12.70
N SER A 298 12.06 -16.19 12.42
CA SER A 298 12.92 -16.90 13.36
C SER A 298 14.38 -16.85 12.93
N ARG A 299 15.32 -16.90 13.87
CA ARG A 299 16.76 -16.97 13.60
C ARG A 299 17.39 -18.19 14.25
N ILE A 300 18.23 -18.89 13.49
CA ILE A 300 19.17 -19.90 13.98
C ILE A 300 20.57 -19.26 14.02
N PRO A 301 21.15 -19.06 15.22
CA PRO A 301 22.48 -18.46 15.34
C PRO A 301 23.58 -19.30 14.68
N ALA A 302 24.54 -18.65 14.01
CA ALA A 302 25.69 -19.30 13.39
C ALA A 302 26.56 -20.05 14.40
N ALA A 303 26.63 -19.55 15.63
CA ALA A 303 27.35 -20.16 16.75
C ALA A 303 26.73 -21.48 17.25
N GLY A 304 25.56 -21.86 16.71
CA GLY A 304 24.73 -22.94 17.21
C GLY A 304 23.83 -22.48 18.35
N GLY A 305 22.76 -23.24 18.62
CA GLY A 305 21.77 -22.93 19.63
C GLY A 305 20.34 -23.25 19.18
N THR A 306 19.37 -22.90 20.03
CA THR A 306 17.95 -23.00 19.70
C THR A 306 17.54 -21.85 18.80
N ALA A 307 16.60 -22.10 17.88
CA ALA A 307 16.02 -21.01 17.08
C ALA A 307 15.26 -20.02 17.99
N GLU A 308 15.40 -18.73 17.68
CA GLU A 308 14.78 -17.63 18.42
C GLU A 308 13.74 -16.94 17.54
N ASN A 309 12.56 -16.64 18.09
CA ASN A 309 11.56 -15.83 17.39
C ASN A 309 11.92 -14.35 17.51
N LEU A 310 12.06 -13.66 16.38
CA LEU A 310 12.48 -12.27 16.31
C LEU A 310 11.34 -11.31 15.96
N PHE A 311 10.34 -11.79 15.22
CA PHE A 311 9.22 -10.97 14.76
C PHE A 311 7.95 -11.80 14.62
N LEU A 312 6.81 -11.16 14.92
CA LEU A 312 5.48 -11.76 14.83
C LEU A 312 4.50 -10.75 14.22
N ALA A 313 3.79 -11.15 13.17
CA ALA A 313 2.75 -10.35 12.55
C ALA A 313 1.48 -11.16 12.26
N TYR A 314 0.31 -10.56 12.50
CA TYR A 314 -1.01 -11.13 12.19
C TYR A 314 -1.55 -10.58 10.86
N THR A 315 -0.69 -10.53 9.86
CA THR A 315 -1.00 -10.03 8.52
C THR A 315 -0.12 -10.74 7.50
N TYR A 316 -0.51 -10.72 6.23
CA TYR A 316 0.30 -11.32 5.16
C TYR A 316 1.69 -10.68 5.11
N LEU A 317 2.72 -11.51 5.27
CA LEU A 317 4.13 -11.13 5.16
C LEU A 317 4.54 -11.39 3.71
N GLY A 318 4.90 -10.33 2.99
CA GLY A 318 5.25 -10.40 1.58
C GLY A 318 6.62 -11.05 1.41
N GLN A 319 7.66 -10.46 2.01
CA GLN A 319 9.05 -10.94 1.99
C GLN A 319 9.85 -10.33 3.15
N PHE A 320 10.96 -10.97 3.54
CA PHE A 320 12.03 -10.30 4.28
C PHE A 320 13.29 -10.19 3.43
N LYS A 321 14.15 -9.21 3.73
CA LYS A 321 15.46 -9.04 3.07
C LYS A 321 16.51 -8.63 4.10
N ILE A 322 17.73 -9.11 3.89
CA ILE A 322 18.88 -8.80 4.75
C ILE A 322 19.86 -7.99 3.90
N ALA A 323 20.17 -6.78 4.34
CA ALA A 323 21.14 -5.91 3.69
C ALA A 323 22.58 -6.32 4.03
N SER A 324 23.54 -5.85 3.24
CA SER A 324 24.97 -6.17 3.41
C SER A 324 25.56 -5.66 4.72
N ASP A 325 24.98 -4.60 5.30
CA ASP A 325 25.33 -4.05 6.60
C ASP A 325 24.77 -4.88 7.78
N GLY A 326 23.94 -5.89 7.51
CA GLY A 326 23.27 -6.73 8.49
C GLY A 326 21.89 -6.24 8.92
N SER A 327 21.40 -5.13 8.36
CA SER A 327 20.04 -4.65 8.61
C SER A 327 19.01 -5.62 8.02
N ILE A 328 17.90 -5.84 8.73
CA ILE A 328 16.82 -6.72 8.30
C ILE A 328 15.58 -5.89 8.00
N PHE A 329 14.98 -6.13 6.84
CA PHE A 329 13.76 -5.47 6.40
C PHE A 329 12.65 -6.50 6.26
N ILE A 330 11.46 -6.17 6.76
CA ILE A 330 10.25 -6.99 6.61
C ILE A 330 9.19 -6.16 5.91
N ALA A 331 8.65 -6.72 4.83
CA ALA A 331 7.47 -6.18 4.18
C ALA A 331 6.23 -6.98 4.57
N THR A 332 5.23 -6.28 5.11
CA THR A 332 3.88 -6.82 5.33
C THR A 332 2.89 -6.05 4.47
N THR A 333 1.66 -6.52 4.34
CA THR A 333 0.59 -5.77 3.64
C THR A 333 0.19 -4.47 4.34
N ASN A 334 0.55 -4.28 5.62
CA ASN A 334 0.16 -3.10 6.39
C ASN A 334 1.32 -2.11 6.64
N ALA A 335 2.56 -2.60 6.69
CA ALA A 335 3.73 -1.80 7.03
C ALA A 335 5.05 -2.42 6.54
N LEU A 336 6.07 -1.58 6.43
CA LEU A 336 7.48 -1.98 6.31
C LEU A 336 8.17 -1.80 7.66
N TYR A 337 9.01 -2.76 8.04
CA TYR A 337 9.79 -2.75 9.28
C TYR A 337 11.28 -2.86 8.96
N ARG A 338 12.12 -2.21 9.78
CA ARG A 338 13.59 -2.32 9.76
C ARG A 338 14.11 -2.69 11.13
N SER A 339 15.09 -3.58 11.19
CA SER A 339 15.92 -3.86 12.36
C SER A 339 17.40 -3.61 12.02
N THR A 340 18.12 -2.94 12.91
CA THR A 340 19.58 -2.66 12.77
C THR A 340 20.41 -3.40 13.83
N ASP A 341 19.78 -4.27 14.62
CA ASP A 341 20.40 -4.99 15.75
C ASP A 341 20.18 -6.51 15.65
N ASN A 342 20.15 -7.01 14.40
CA ASN A 342 19.98 -8.41 14.05
C ASN A 342 18.63 -9.00 14.50
N GLY A 343 17.57 -8.17 14.42
CA GLY A 343 16.18 -8.53 14.69
C GLY A 343 15.76 -8.48 16.16
N GLN A 344 16.55 -7.86 17.04
CA GLN A 344 16.20 -7.71 18.46
C GLN A 344 15.17 -6.60 18.68
N THR A 345 15.28 -5.50 17.93
CA THR A 345 14.31 -4.41 17.90
C THR A 345 13.94 -4.04 16.46
N TRP A 346 12.72 -3.51 16.31
CA TRP A 346 12.12 -3.19 15.01
C TRP A 346 11.58 -1.76 15.03
N ALA A 347 11.87 -1.01 13.97
CA ALA A 347 11.29 0.29 13.69
C ALA A 347 10.38 0.19 12.45
N GLU A 348 9.20 0.79 12.52
CA GLU A 348 8.34 0.97 11.35
C GLU A 348 8.91 2.07 10.43
N ILE A 349 9.04 1.78 9.14
CA ILE A 349 9.66 2.67 8.14
C ILE A 349 8.67 3.00 7.01
N TYR A 350 7.74 3.92 7.28
CA TYR A 350 6.66 4.27 6.36
C TYR A 350 6.64 5.72 5.87
N GLN A 351 7.54 6.59 6.35
CA GLN A 351 7.57 7.99 5.90
C GLN A 351 7.83 8.04 4.39
N GLY A 352 6.88 8.55 3.62
CA GLY A 352 6.93 8.60 2.14
C GLY A 352 6.07 7.56 1.42
N LEU A 353 5.65 6.46 2.06
CA LEU A 353 4.84 5.41 1.42
C LEU A 353 3.38 5.84 1.30
N THR A 354 2.71 5.55 0.18
CA THR A 354 1.28 5.88 -0.03
C THR A 354 0.47 4.64 -0.37
N HIS A 355 0.64 3.54 0.39
CA HIS A 355 0.13 2.21 0.04
C HIS A 355 -1.11 1.78 0.87
N PHE A 356 -2.05 2.69 1.12
CA PHE A 356 -3.32 2.37 1.78
C PHE A 356 -4.51 2.93 1.00
N MET A 357 -5.62 2.19 1.01
CA MET A 357 -6.90 2.73 0.58
C MET A 357 -7.41 3.68 1.66
N THR A 358 -7.71 4.91 1.28
CA THR A 358 -8.30 5.86 2.22
C THR A 358 -9.82 5.78 2.17
N ASN A 359 -10.45 5.48 3.31
CA ASN A 359 -11.91 5.43 3.40
C ASN A 359 -12.53 6.71 3.99
N SER A 360 -11.99 7.26 5.08
CA SER A 360 -12.56 8.48 5.69
C SER A 360 -11.56 9.24 6.56
N PHE A 361 -11.70 10.57 6.59
CA PHE A 361 -10.96 11.50 7.45
C PHE A 361 -11.93 12.42 8.20
N ALA A 362 -11.56 12.79 9.42
CA ALA A 362 -12.22 13.88 10.14
C ALA A 362 -11.21 14.73 10.92
N ALA A 363 -11.45 16.03 11.01
CA ALA A 363 -10.64 16.95 11.79
C ALA A 363 -11.45 17.54 12.94
N ALA A 364 -10.84 17.62 14.12
CA ALA A 364 -11.45 18.22 15.30
C ALA A 364 -11.04 19.67 15.51
N PRO A 365 -11.87 20.50 16.18
CA PRO A 365 -11.57 21.90 16.45
C PRO A 365 -10.29 22.13 17.27
N ASN A 366 -9.86 21.14 18.06
CA ASN A 366 -8.59 21.18 18.81
C ASN A 366 -7.35 20.90 17.95
N GLY A 367 -7.51 20.68 16.65
CA GLY A 367 -6.42 20.39 15.71
C GLY A 367 -6.06 18.91 15.60
N ALA A 368 -6.76 18.01 16.30
CA ALA A 368 -6.58 16.58 16.12
C ALA A 368 -7.19 16.12 14.79
N VAL A 369 -6.55 15.14 14.15
CA VAL A 369 -7.03 14.52 12.90
C VAL A 369 -7.28 13.05 13.15
N PHE A 370 -8.38 12.53 12.63
CA PHE A 370 -8.80 11.14 12.73
C PHE A 370 -8.86 10.51 11.36
N PHE A 371 -8.50 9.23 11.31
CA PHE A 371 -8.37 8.50 10.07
C PHE A 371 -8.87 7.08 10.23
N SER A 372 -9.67 6.63 9.26
CA SER A 372 -10.04 5.24 9.07
C SER A 372 -9.65 4.78 7.66
N ALA A 373 -8.82 3.74 7.60
CA ALA A 373 -8.57 2.94 6.40
C ALA A 373 -8.88 1.50 6.74
N LEU A 374 -9.52 0.74 5.84
CA LEU A 374 -9.65 -0.70 6.05
C LEU A 374 -8.43 -1.42 5.46
N PRO A 375 -7.85 -2.41 6.17
CA PRO A 375 -8.28 -3.02 7.44
C PRO A 375 -7.55 -2.46 8.68
N MET A 376 -7.26 -1.16 8.74
CA MET A 376 -6.55 -0.53 9.85
C MET A 376 -7.47 -0.12 11.01
N PRO A 377 -6.99 -0.17 12.26
CA PRO A 377 -7.71 0.41 13.39
C PRO A 377 -7.83 1.93 13.23
N LEU A 378 -8.79 2.53 13.91
CA LEU A 378 -8.97 3.99 13.92
C LEU A 378 -7.68 4.67 14.44
N LEU A 379 -7.18 5.64 13.68
CA LEU A 379 -5.97 6.39 14.01
C LEU A 379 -6.31 7.84 14.38
N LYS A 380 -5.51 8.40 15.28
CA LYS A 380 -5.55 9.81 15.69
C LYS A 380 -4.17 10.42 15.55
N SER A 381 -4.12 11.65 15.05
CA SER A 381 -2.95 12.52 15.09
C SER A 381 -3.25 13.74 15.95
N THR A 382 -2.28 14.17 16.74
CA THR A 382 -2.33 15.40 17.56
C THR A 382 -1.38 16.48 17.04
N ASP A 383 -0.63 16.20 15.98
CA ASP A 383 0.41 17.04 15.41
C ASP A 383 0.14 17.38 13.94
N ARG A 384 -1.15 17.42 13.55
CA ARG A 384 -1.64 17.76 12.21
C ARG A 384 -1.23 16.76 11.12
N GLY A 385 -1.23 15.47 11.47
CA GLY A 385 -1.02 14.35 10.56
C GLY A 385 0.45 13.94 10.38
N LEU A 386 1.38 14.50 11.17
CA LEU A 386 2.80 14.17 11.11
C LEU A 386 3.11 12.85 11.82
N GLY A 387 2.34 12.52 12.85
CA GLY A 387 2.39 11.25 13.58
C GLY A 387 0.99 10.74 13.92
N TRP A 388 0.86 9.41 14.00
CA TRP A 388 -0.42 8.73 14.19
C TRP A 388 -0.34 7.71 15.34
N GLN A 389 -1.37 7.68 16.17
CA GLN A 389 -1.56 6.71 17.24
C GLN A 389 -2.86 5.94 17.04
N LYS A 390 -2.85 4.63 17.34
CA LYS A 390 -4.04 3.79 17.36
C LYS A 390 -4.92 4.18 18.55
N ILE A 391 -6.24 4.29 18.33
CA ILE A 391 -7.22 4.61 19.37
C ILE A 391 -8.38 3.62 19.37
N GLY A 392 -9.10 3.51 20.48
CA GLY A 392 -10.22 2.57 20.60
C GLY A 392 -9.83 1.08 20.69
N THR A 393 -8.55 0.78 20.98
CA THR A 393 -7.99 -0.59 21.03
C THR A 393 -8.61 -1.48 22.11
N ASN A 394 -9.33 -0.91 23.06
CA ASN A 394 -10.10 -1.62 24.09
C ASN A 394 -11.51 -2.03 23.63
N ASN A 395 -11.93 -1.65 22.42
CA ASN A 395 -13.24 -1.96 21.87
C ASN A 395 -13.10 -2.58 20.48
N ARG A 396 -13.15 -3.92 20.42
CA ARG A 396 -13.04 -4.70 19.17
C ARG A 396 -14.02 -4.27 18.07
N ALA A 397 -15.14 -3.65 18.41
CA ALA A 397 -16.08 -3.16 17.41
C ALA A 397 -15.47 -2.05 16.53
N LEU A 398 -14.47 -1.32 17.03
CA LEU A 398 -13.82 -0.19 16.35
C LEU A 398 -12.69 -0.60 15.40
N ASP A 399 -12.23 -1.85 15.47
CA ASP A 399 -11.17 -2.39 14.60
C ASP A 399 -11.57 -2.38 13.11
N LEU A 400 -12.87 -2.34 12.81
CA LEU A 400 -13.45 -2.31 11.47
C LEU A 400 -14.31 -1.05 11.25
N SER A 401 -13.77 0.12 11.63
CA SER A 401 -14.45 1.40 11.39
C SER A 401 -14.48 1.73 9.89
N TYR A 402 -15.68 1.89 9.33
CA TYR A 402 -15.90 2.28 7.93
C TYR A 402 -15.66 3.78 7.71
N SER A 403 -16.07 4.59 8.70
CA SER A 403 -16.00 6.05 8.60
C SER A 403 -15.83 6.68 9.97
N VAL A 404 -15.27 7.89 9.99
CA VAL A 404 -15.13 8.73 11.18
C VAL A 404 -15.72 10.11 10.90
N ALA A 405 -16.41 10.68 11.88
CA ALA A 405 -16.96 12.03 11.82
C ALA A 405 -16.65 12.80 13.11
N VAL A 406 -16.60 14.14 13.02
CA VAL A 406 -16.45 15.02 14.18
C VAL A 406 -17.54 16.08 14.17
N HIS A 407 -18.21 16.24 15.31
CA HIS A 407 -19.25 17.25 15.51
C HIS A 407 -19.29 17.73 16.97
N ASN A 408 -19.32 19.04 17.21
CA ASN A 408 -19.40 19.66 18.54
C ASN A 408 -18.45 19.03 19.60
N ASN A 409 -17.17 18.86 19.24
CA ASN A 409 -16.12 18.23 20.07
C ASN A 409 -16.31 16.73 20.38
N GLY A 410 -17.32 16.08 19.80
CA GLY A 410 -17.46 14.63 19.80
C GLY A 410 -16.84 13.99 18.56
N VAL A 411 -16.21 12.82 18.73
CA VAL A 411 -15.73 11.96 17.64
C VAL A 411 -16.67 10.79 17.49
N TYR A 412 -17.04 10.45 16.27
CA TYR A 412 -18.02 9.43 15.95
C TYR A 412 -17.38 8.40 15.03
N ALA A 413 -17.33 7.14 15.46
CA ALA A 413 -16.85 6.02 14.67
C ALA A 413 -18.05 5.20 14.18
N LEU A 414 -18.12 4.98 12.87
CA LEU A 414 -19.18 4.25 12.21
C LEU A 414 -18.66 2.86 11.88
N VAL A 415 -19.29 1.85 12.46
CA VAL A 415 -18.90 0.44 12.39
C VAL A 415 -20.09 -0.42 12.04
N ASP A 416 -19.85 -1.71 11.79
CA ASP A 416 -20.94 -2.62 11.43
C ASP A 416 -21.98 -2.80 12.55
N SER A 417 -21.59 -2.65 13.82
CA SER A 417 -22.53 -2.70 14.93
C SER A 417 -23.26 -1.38 15.21
N GLY A 418 -23.03 -0.31 14.43
CA GLY A 418 -23.68 0.99 14.58
C GLY A 418 -22.70 2.15 14.77
N VAL A 419 -23.10 3.17 15.53
CA VAL A 419 -22.26 4.35 15.78
C VAL A 419 -21.75 4.37 17.21
N TYR A 420 -20.46 4.64 17.39
CA TYR A 420 -19.85 4.90 18.69
C TYR A 420 -19.41 6.35 18.78
N LYS A 421 -19.61 6.98 19.93
CA LYS A 421 -19.23 8.35 20.23
C LYS A 421 -18.16 8.38 21.30
N SER A 422 -17.17 9.25 21.10
CA SER A 422 -16.19 9.64 22.09
C SER A 422 -16.32 11.14 22.38
N THR A 423 -16.27 11.51 23.65
CA THR A 423 -16.28 12.91 24.13
C THR A 423 -14.91 13.36 24.64
N ASP A 424 -13.92 12.48 24.61
CA ASP A 424 -12.54 12.69 25.06
C ASP A 424 -11.53 12.49 23.92
N TYR A 425 -11.98 12.66 22.66
CA TYR A 425 -11.16 12.58 21.46
C TYR A 425 -10.51 11.20 21.24
N GLY A 426 -11.24 10.12 21.49
CA GLY A 426 -10.89 8.75 21.12
C GLY A 426 -10.29 7.91 22.24
N GLU A 427 -10.20 8.44 23.47
CA GLU A 427 -9.68 7.69 24.62
C GLU A 427 -10.73 6.70 25.16
N SER A 428 -12.01 7.10 25.18
CA SER A 428 -13.14 6.24 25.53
C SER A 428 -14.30 6.38 24.55
N TRP A 429 -15.08 5.31 24.42
CA TRP A 429 -16.14 5.18 23.43
C TRP A 429 -17.40 4.60 24.04
N GLN A 430 -18.54 5.21 23.70
CA GLN A 430 -19.86 4.71 24.07
C GLN A 430 -20.69 4.52 22.81
N ARG A 431 -21.40 3.39 22.73
CA ARG A 431 -22.33 3.16 21.62
C ARG A 431 -23.47 4.17 21.68
N LEU A 432 -23.71 4.82 20.55
CA LEU A 432 -24.69 5.88 20.38
C LEU A 432 -26.04 5.35 19.88
N THR A 433 -25.99 4.39 18.96
CA THR A 433 -27.20 3.83 18.35
C THR A 433 -27.78 2.68 19.17
N PRO A 434 -29.11 2.46 19.13
CA PRO A 434 -29.74 1.24 19.65
C PRO A 434 -29.24 -0.04 18.96
N GLU A 435 -29.36 -1.21 19.62
CA GLU A 435 -28.89 -2.52 19.10
C GLU A 435 -29.44 -2.91 17.73
N ASN A 436 -30.64 -2.46 17.39
CA ASN A 436 -31.28 -2.73 16.11
C ASN A 436 -30.81 -1.82 14.96
N ILE A 437 -29.95 -0.83 15.22
CA ILE A 437 -29.33 0.01 14.17
C ILE A 437 -27.87 -0.41 14.02
N SER A 438 -27.60 -1.05 12.89
CA SER A 438 -26.30 -1.59 12.49
C SER A 438 -25.86 -1.00 11.13
N SER A 439 -24.65 -1.35 10.73
CA SER A 439 -24.07 -1.09 9.41
C SER A 439 -24.10 0.39 9.01
N ALA A 440 -23.70 1.25 9.95
CA ALA A 440 -23.62 2.70 9.75
C ALA A 440 -22.52 3.05 8.74
N LYS A 441 -22.82 3.94 7.80
CA LYS A 441 -21.94 4.32 6.69
C LYS A 441 -21.64 5.82 6.64
N SER A 442 -22.64 6.67 6.85
CA SER A 442 -22.46 8.12 6.96
C SER A 442 -23.32 8.72 8.07
N ILE A 443 -22.80 9.77 8.73
CA ILE A 443 -23.54 10.60 9.69
C ILE A 443 -23.23 12.08 9.43
N THR A 444 -24.25 12.93 9.49
CA THR A 444 -24.14 14.38 9.32
C THR A 444 -25.11 15.12 10.23
N TRP A 445 -24.90 16.42 10.44
CA TRP A 445 -25.76 17.26 11.28
C TRP A 445 -26.16 18.56 10.58
N ASP A 446 -27.35 19.07 10.88
CA ASP A 446 -27.76 20.44 10.55
C ASP A 446 -27.45 21.42 11.69
N ASN A 447 -27.65 22.73 11.48
CA ASN A 447 -27.47 23.74 12.52
C ASN A 447 -28.51 23.67 13.65
N GLY A 448 -29.62 22.96 13.44
CA GLY A 448 -30.62 22.68 14.48
C GLY A 448 -30.16 21.61 15.47
N GLY A 449 -29.05 20.92 15.19
CA GLY A 449 -28.54 19.80 15.97
C GLY A 449 -29.23 18.48 15.65
N THR A 450 -29.97 18.39 14.55
CA THR A 450 -30.53 17.13 14.05
C THR A 450 -29.40 16.32 13.42
N ALA A 451 -29.22 15.07 13.86
CA ALA A 451 -28.29 14.15 13.24
C ALA A 451 -29.04 13.27 12.22
N TYR A 452 -28.42 13.04 11.08
CA TYR A 452 -28.90 12.16 10.01
C TYR A 452 -27.89 11.04 9.82
N LEU A 453 -28.35 9.79 9.93
CA LEU A 453 -27.54 8.59 9.82
C LEU A 453 -28.02 7.75 8.66
N GLN A 454 -27.09 7.36 7.79
CA GLN A 454 -27.32 6.40 6.74
C GLN A 454 -26.62 5.08 7.06
N CYS A 455 -27.36 4.00 6.83
CA CYS A 455 -26.93 2.61 6.98
C CYS A 455 -27.11 1.85 5.66
N THR A 456 -26.53 0.66 5.56
CA THR A 456 -26.70 -0.24 4.41
C THR A 456 -28.17 -0.60 4.15
N ASN A 457 -28.47 -1.02 2.91
CA ASN A 457 -29.82 -1.34 2.43
C ASN A 457 -30.78 -0.14 2.48
N ASN A 458 -30.29 1.06 2.19
CA ASN A 458 -31.09 2.30 2.16
C ASN A 458 -31.83 2.64 3.46
N HIS A 459 -31.33 2.22 4.61
CA HIS A 459 -31.91 2.65 5.87
C HIS A 459 -31.36 4.04 6.23
N LEU A 460 -32.26 5.02 6.24
CA LEU A 460 -31.96 6.39 6.64
C LEU A 460 -32.70 6.72 7.94
N TYR A 461 -32.00 7.29 8.91
CA TYR A 461 -32.55 7.67 10.20
C TYR A 461 -32.21 9.13 10.52
N ARG A 462 -33.07 9.79 11.30
CA ARG A 462 -32.76 11.06 11.95
C ARG A 462 -33.01 11.00 13.45
N THR A 463 -32.28 11.81 14.20
CA THR A 463 -32.50 12.02 15.63
C THR A 463 -32.35 13.49 15.99
N THR A 464 -33.14 13.94 16.96
CA THR A 464 -33.03 15.29 17.54
C THR A 464 -32.42 15.20 18.94
N THR A 465 -31.88 16.31 19.44
CA THR A 465 -31.23 16.52 20.76
C THR A 465 -31.09 15.30 21.68
N ASN A 466 -29.83 14.94 21.96
CA ASN A 466 -29.32 13.84 22.80
C ASN A 466 -29.15 12.48 22.13
N GLU A 467 -29.43 12.34 20.83
CA GLU A 467 -29.03 11.16 20.02
C GLU A 467 -29.63 9.81 20.52
N GLN A 468 -30.64 9.85 21.41
CA GLN A 468 -31.21 8.65 22.07
C GLN A 468 -32.36 8.00 21.31
N THR A 469 -33.03 8.72 20.40
CA THR A 469 -34.18 8.19 19.66
C THR A 469 -34.02 8.46 18.17
N TRP A 470 -33.82 7.39 17.41
CA TRP A 470 -33.62 7.43 15.96
C TRP A 470 -34.93 7.07 15.26
N VAL A 471 -35.34 7.90 14.31
CA VAL A 471 -36.59 7.77 13.54
C VAL A 471 -36.24 7.51 12.08
N ALA A 472 -36.81 6.45 11.50
CA ALA A 472 -36.62 6.14 10.09
C ALA A 472 -37.19 7.25 9.19
N MET A 473 -36.51 7.50 8.07
CA MET A 473 -36.86 8.52 7.10
C MET A 473 -37.42 7.91 5.81
N ASN A 474 -38.09 8.71 5.00
CA ASN A 474 -38.62 8.27 3.71
C ASN A 474 -37.49 8.10 2.69
N THR A 475 -37.43 6.92 2.07
CA THR A 475 -36.43 6.54 1.07
C THR A 475 -37.04 6.06 -0.24
N ASP A 476 -38.36 6.23 -0.42
CA ASP A 476 -39.11 5.77 -1.61
C ASP A 476 -38.54 6.32 -2.93
N ALA A 477 -37.94 7.52 -2.87
CA ALA A 477 -37.34 8.18 -4.03
C ALA A 477 -36.08 7.49 -4.58
N PHE A 478 -35.43 6.63 -3.78
CA PHE A 478 -34.15 5.97 -4.14
C PHE A 478 -34.33 4.52 -4.63
N SER A 479 -35.54 3.98 -4.57
CA SER A 479 -35.80 2.56 -4.84
C SER A 479 -34.90 1.63 -3.98
N THR A 480 -34.49 0.48 -4.50
CA THR A 480 -33.55 -0.46 -3.85
C THR A 480 -32.08 -0.12 -4.12
N ILE A 481 -31.76 1.08 -4.60
CA ILE A 481 -30.40 1.48 -5.01
C ILE A 481 -29.69 2.18 -3.86
N ASP A 482 -28.46 1.76 -3.56
CA ASP A 482 -27.76 2.14 -2.34
C ASP A 482 -27.45 3.65 -2.24
N ILE A 483 -27.63 4.20 -1.04
CA ILE A 483 -27.17 5.55 -0.68
C ILE A 483 -25.71 5.45 -0.21
N ASN A 484 -24.80 6.17 -0.86
CA ASN A 484 -23.38 6.24 -0.47
C ASN A 484 -23.14 7.22 0.68
N GLN A 485 -23.81 8.38 0.64
CA GLN A 485 -23.67 9.38 1.69
C GLN A 485 -24.92 10.24 1.83
N ILE A 486 -25.32 10.48 3.08
CA ILE A 486 -26.21 11.56 3.47
C ILE A 486 -25.39 12.80 3.88
N PHE A 487 -25.78 13.96 3.39
CA PHE A 487 -25.12 15.25 3.65
C PHE A 487 -26.14 16.33 4.00
N ALA A 488 -25.87 17.10 5.06
CA ALA A 488 -26.72 18.19 5.50
C ALA A 488 -26.00 19.52 5.38
N LEU A 489 -26.65 20.50 4.77
CA LEU A 489 -26.19 21.89 4.84
C LEU A 489 -26.63 22.54 6.16
N PRO A 490 -25.89 23.56 6.63
CA PRO A 490 -26.31 24.39 7.77
C PRO A 490 -27.71 24.99 7.64
N THR A 491 -28.21 25.15 6.41
CA THR A 491 -29.55 25.66 6.10
C THR A 491 -30.67 24.63 6.33
N GLY A 492 -30.34 23.36 6.60
CA GLY A 492 -31.29 22.25 6.73
C GLY A 492 -31.65 21.59 5.40
N THR A 493 -31.07 22.02 4.27
CA THR A 493 -31.19 21.29 3.00
C THR A 493 -30.35 20.01 3.08
N LEU A 494 -30.93 18.89 2.67
CA LEU A 494 -30.26 17.59 2.65
C LEU A 494 -29.93 17.17 1.22
N PHE A 495 -28.82 16.47 1.07
CA PHE A 495 -28.39 15.81 -0.15
C PHE A 495 -28.11 14.34 0.12
N ALA A 496 -28.54 13.47 -0.80
CA ALA A 496 -28.21 12.06 -0.80
C ALA A 496 -27.43 11.75 -2.07
N GLY A 497 -26.25 11.16 -1.93
CA GLY A 497 -25.51 10.55 -3.03
C GLY A 497 -25.95 9.11 -3.17
N VAL A 498 -26.41 8.75 -4.37
CA VAL A 498 -27.05 7.47 -4.64
C VAL A 498 -26.29 6.79 -5.77
N ASP A 499 -26.09 5.49 -5.63
CA ASP A 499 -25.42 4.68 -6.64
C ASP A 499 -26.15 4.77 -7.98
N SER A 500 -25.41 4.93 -9.09
CA SER A 500 -25.95 5.01 -10.46
C SER A 500 -27.05 6.07 -10.72
N LEU A 501 -27.41 6.90 -9.73
CA LEU A 501 -28.49 7.89 -9.81
C LEU A 501 -28.04 9.31 -9.43
N ALA A 502 -26.74 9.47 -9.12
CA ALA A 502 -26.10 10.71 -8.71
C ALA A 502 -26.73 11.33 -7.46
N VAL A 503 -27.25 12.55 -7.53
CA VAL A 503 -27.61 13.37 -6.37
C VAL A 503 -29.11 13.59 -6.27
N PHE A 504 -29.64 13.39 -5.07
CA PHE A 504 -30.98 13.81 -4.69
C PHE A 504 -30.92 14.91 -3.63
N ARG A 505 -31.91 15.79 -3.63
CA ARG A 505 -32.05 16.92 -2.71
C ARG A 505 -33.39 16.90 -2.00
N SER A 506 -33.38 17.19 -0.71
CA SER A 506 -34.57 17.46 0.11
C SER A 506 -34.47 18.82 0.78
N THR A 507 -35.59 19.55 0.81
CA THR A 507 -35.73 20.84 1.51
C THR A 507 -36.71 20.78 2.67
N ASP A 508 -37.19 19.59 3.03
CA ASP A 508 -38.21 19.34 4.05
C ASP A 508 -37.76 18.33 5.10
N GLN A 509 -36.46 18.33 5.41
CA GLN A 509 -35.81 17.42 6.37
C GLN A 509 -35.93 15.94 5.99
N GLY A 510 -35.95 15.64 4.68
CA GLY A 510 -35.98 14.30 4.12
C GLY A 510 -37.34 13.62 4.16
N ASN A 511 -38.43 14.40 4.21
CA ASN A 511 -39.78 13.85 4.03
C ASN A 511 -40.05 13.57 2.55
N SER A 512 -39.48 14.38 1.65
CA SER A 512 -39.50 14.18 0.19
C SER A 512 -38.14 14.52 -0.44
N TRP A 513 -37.87 13.88 -1.58
CA TRP A 513 -36.61 13.99 -2.31
C TRP A 513 -36.85 14.24 -3.79
N THR A 514 -35.99 15.04 -4.42
CA THR A 514 -36.03 15.35 -5.85
C THR A 514 -34.64 15.22 -6.45
N SER A 515 -34.52 14.77 -7.70
CA SER A 515 -33.21 14.66 -8.36
C SER A 515 -32.58 16.04 -8.59
N ALA A 516 -31.25 16.11 -8.46
CA ALA A 516 -30.47 17.34 -8.48
C ALA A 516 -29.22 17.19 -9.36
N ASN A 517 -29.41 16.68 -10.60
CA ASN A 517 -28.32 16.15 -11.44
C ASN A 517 -27.87 17.08 -12.58
N THR A 518 -28.38 18.30 -12.67
CA THR A 518 -28.03 19.23 -13.76
C THR A 518 -26.52 19.53 -13.75
N GLY A 519 -25.79 19.06 -14.76
CA GLY A 519 -24.33 19.25 -14.85
C GLY A 519 -23.51 18.16 -14.15
N LEU A 520 -24.13 17.08 -13.67
CA LEU A 520 -23.46 15.86 -13.22
C LEU A 520 -23.65 14.73 -14.23
N PRO A 521 -22.68 13.81 -14.36
CA PRO A 521 -22.95 12.52 -14.99
C PRO A 521 -23.91 11.71 -14.11
N LEU A 522 -24.77 10.90 -14.73
CA LEU A 522 -25.72 10.02 -14.03
C LEU A 522 -25.01 8.75 -13.56
N GLU A 523 -24.10 8.93 -12.61
CA GLU A 523 -23.23 7.92 -12.03
C GLU A 523 -23.27 7.99 -10.50
N SER A 524 -22.53 7.15 -9.79
CA SER A 524 -22.59 7.10 -8.32
C SER A 524 -21.98 8.35 -7.67
N ALA A 525 -22.80 9.12 -6.94
CA ALA A 525 -22.28 10.19 -6.09
C ALA A 525 -21.84 9.63 -4.74
N PHE A 526 -20.58 9.88 -4.33
CA PHE A 526 -19.95 9.17 -3.22
C PHE A 526 -19.67 10.04 -1.98
N ALA A 527 -19.03 11.19 -2.16
CA ALA A 527 -18.63 12.05 -1.04
C ALA A 527 -19.07 13.49 -1.28
N PHE A 528 -19.50 14.17 -0.22
CA PHE A 528 -19.94 15.56 -0.20
C PHE A 528 -19.16 16.36 0.84
N ALA A 529 -18.95 17.63 0.51
CA ALA A 529 -18.51 18.64 1.46
C ALA A 529 -19.18 19.99 1.13
N HIS A 530 -19.08 20.95 2.05
CA HIS A 530 -19.45 22.33 1.77
C HIS A 530 -18.32 23.29 2.16
N ASP A 531 -18.22 24.39 1.43
CA ASP A 531 -17.35 25.50 1.80
C ASP A 531 -18.08 26.54 2.66
N SER A 532 -17.33 27.48 3.23
CA SER A 532 -17.86 28.52 4.12
C SER A 532 -18.83 29.50 3.44
N SER A 533 -18.89 29.54 2.12
CA SER A 533 -19.87 30.32 1.36
C SER A 533 -21.18 29.57 1.12
N GLY A 534 -21.27 28.30 1.54
CA GLY A 534 -22.41 27.41 1.30
C GLY A 534 -22.37 26.73 -0.08
N GLY A 535 -21.24 26.81 -0.79
CA GLY A 535 -21.02 26.00 -1.99
C GLY A 535 -20.90 24.52 -1.63
N ILE A 536 -21.46 23.65 -2.45
CA ILE A 536 -21.46 22.19 -2.23
C ILE A 536 -20.48 21.56 -3.21
N ILE A 537 -19.65 20.65 -2.73
CA ILE A 537 -18.74 19.85 -3.55
C ILE A 537 -19.18 18.40 -3.43
N VAL A 538 -19.21 17.68 -4.55
CA VAL A 538 -19.55 16.25 -4.62
C VAL A 538 -18.53 15.50 -5.47
N SER A 539 -18.13 14.29 -5.04
CA SER A 539 -17.44 13.34 -5.91
C SER A 539 -18.45 12.45 -6.62
N VAL A 540 -18.21 12.22 -7.90
CA VAL A 540 -18.91 11.23 -8.69
C VAL A 540 -17.91 10.19 -9.15
N ILE A 541 -18.21 8.92 -8.87
CA ILE A 541 -17.41 7.75 -9.23
C ILE A 541 -18.25 6.90 -10.18
N TYR A 542 -17.61 6.32 -11.18
CA TYR A 542 -18.21 5.34 -12.06
C TYR A 542 -17.33 4.11 -12.17
N ASP A 543 -18.00 2.97 -12.33
CA ASP A 543 -17.36 1.67 -12.54
C ASP A 543 -16.97 1.53 -14.01
N SER A 544 -15.85 0.88 -14.26
CA SER A 544 -15.33 0.64 -15.61
C SER A 544 -15.09 -0.84 -15.83
N SER A 545 -15.07 -1.24 -17.10
CA SER A 545 -14.89 -2.65 -17.49
C SER A 545 -13.55 -3.26 -17.06
N ASP A 546 -12.59 -2.44 -16.63
CA ASP A 546 -11.29 -2.83 -16.09
C ASP A 546 -11.30 -3.01 -14.56
N ASN A 547 -12.49 -3.07 -13.93
CA ASN A 547 -12.65 -3.31 -12.48
C ASN A 547 -11.92 -2.26 -11.61
N ARG A 548 -11.81 -1.02 -12.12
CA ARG A 548 -11.31 0.16 -11.41
C ARG A 548 -12.40 1.20 -11.26
N TYR A 549 -12.17 2.12 -10.33
CA TYR A 549 -13.05 3.26 -10.12
C TYR A 549 -12.42 4.54 -10.67
N TYR A 550 -13.11 5.15 -11.64
CA TYR A 550 -12.79 6.49 -12.16
C TYR A 550 -13.76 7.51 -11.57
N GLY A 551 -13.42 8.79 -11.65
CA GLY A 551 -14.31 9.80 -11.11
C GLY A 551 -13.85 11.24 -11.29
N GLY A 552 -14.56 12.12 -10.62
CA GLY A 552 -14.24 13.53 -10.55
C GLY A 552 -15.04 14.27 -9.49
N LEU A 553 -14.62 15.49 -9.22
CA LEU A 553 -15.24 16.44 -8.33
C LEU A 553 -16.06 17.46 -9.10
N TYR A 554 -17.20 17.81 -8.53
CA TYR A 554 -18.13 18.79 -9.05
C TYR A 554 -18.57 19.75 -7.94
N ARG A 555 -18.72 21.03 -8.28
CA ARG A 555 -19.13 22.07 -7.33
C ARG A 555 -20.43 22.75 -7.77
N SER A 556 -21.30 23.02 -6.80
CA SER A 556 -22.52 23.81 -6.95
C SER A 556 -22.46 25.05 -6.06
N THR A 557 -22.86 26.20 -6.60
CA THR A 557 -22.97 27.48 -5.89
C THR A 557 -24.42 27.94 -5.71
N ASN A 558 -25.38 27.12 -6.12
CA ASN A 558 -26.80 27.46 -6.16
C ASN A 558 -27.67 26.39 -5.47
N ASN A 559 -27.19 25.89 -4.33
CA ASN A 559 -27.89 24.89 -3.50
C ASN A 559 -28.25 23.60 -4.28
N GLY A 560 -27.30 23.12 -5.09
CA GLY A 560 -27.42 21.88 -5.86
C GLY A 560 -28.38 21.96 -7.04
N ALA A 561 -28.78 23.16 -7.49
CA ALA A 561 -29.61 23.29 -8.69
C ALA A 561 -28.81 22.99 -9.98
N SER A 562 -27.51 23.29 -10.00
CA SER A 562 -26.58 22.89 -11.05
C SER A 562 -25.16 22.72 -10.53
N TRP A 563 -24.36 21.92 -11.24
CA TRP A 563 -22.99 21.56 -10.88
C TRP A 563 -22.01 21.87 -12.01
N GLN A 564 -20.74 22.12 -11.66
CA GLN A 564 -19.64 22.35 -12.60
C GLN A 564 -18.43 21.50 -12.19
N PRO A 565 -17.69 20.90 -13.13
CA PRO A 565 -16.51 20.10 -12.80
C PRO A 565 -15.36 20.98 -12.26
N ILE A 566 -14.62 20.46 -11.29
CA ILE A 566 -13.46 21.13 -10.66
C ILE A 566 -12.22 20.21 -10.64
N ASN A 567 -11.97 19.54 -11.77
CA ASN A 567 -11.01 18.43 -11.90
C ASN A 567 -9.62 18.83 -12.42
N ASN A 568 -9.36 20.11 -12.69
CA ASN A 568 -8.13 20.51 -13.38
C ASN A 568 -6.88 20.16 -12.55
N GLY A 569 -6.03 19.27 -13.05
CA GLY A 569 -4.85 18.80 -12.31
C GLY A 569 -5.14 17.74 -11.22
N LEU A 570 -6.40 17.34 -11.05
CA LEU A 570 -6.76 16.15 -10.28
C LEU A 570 -6.71 14.93 -11.22
N PRO A 571 -5.99 13.85 -10.89
CA PRO A 571 -6.05 12.63 -11.69
C PRO A 571 -7.48 12.09 -11.71
N GLY A 572 -7.94 11.58 -12.86
CA GLY A 572 -9.32 11.14 -13.10
C GLY A 572 -9.76 9.87 -12.35
N THR A 573 -9.17 9.61 -11.19
CA THR A 573 -9.38 8.43 -10.35
C THR A 573 -10.39 8.72 -9.23
N ALA A 574 -10.92 7.66 -8.62
CA ALA A 574 -12.01 7.74 -7.64
C ALA A 574 -11.69 8.50 -6.34
N ILE A 575 -12.50 9.51 -6.04
CA ILE A 575 -12.47 10.28 -4.79
C ILE A 575 -13.53 9.76 -3.81
N THR A 576 -13.08 9.17 -2.71
CA THR A 576 -13.92 8.51 -1.70
C THR A 576 -14.25 9.40 -0.50
N SER A 577 -13.50 10.48 -0.29
CA SER A 577 -13.73 11.41 0.82
C SER A 577 -13.31 12.83 0.46
N ILE A 578 -14.06 13.81 0.95
CA ILE A 578 -13.81 15.24 0.72
C ILE A 578 -13.96 15.97 2.05
N VAL A 579 -13.00 16.84 2.38
CA VAL A 579 -13.14 17.77 3.50
C VAL A 579 -12.71 19.17 3.05
N VAL A 580 -13.38 20.19 3.59
CA VAL A 580 -13.04 21.60 3.36
C VAL A 580 -12.66 22.22 4.69
N ASN A 581 -11.53 22.92 4.73
CA ASN A 581 -11.08 23.58 5.96
C ASN A 581 -11.72 24.98 6.12
N SER A 582 -11.50 25.61 7.28
CA SER A 582 -12.07 26.92 7.63
C SER A 582 -11.60 28.09 6.75
N VAL A 583 -10.50 27.92 6.00
CA VAL A 583 -9.98 28.93 5.06
C VAL A 583 -10.37 28.64 3.61
N GLY A 584 -11.15 27.58 3.36
CA GLY A 584 -11.68 27.25 2.03
C GLY A 584 -10.81 26.34 1.18
N HIS A 585 -9.76 25.73 1.74
CA HIS A 585 -9.00 24.70 1.00
C HIS A 585 -9.78 23.39 0.98
N ILE A 586 -9.79 22.72 -0.17
CA ILE A 586 -10.41 21.40 -0.34
C ILE A 586 -9.33 20.33 -0.21
N TYR A 587 -9.65 19.24 0.46
CA TYR A 587 -8.83 18.03 0.53
C TYR A 587 -9.67 16.86 0.03
N ALA A 588 -9.14 16.12 -0.94
CA ALA A 588 -9.83 15.04 -1.63
C ALA A 588 -9.00 13.75 -1.51
N ALA A 589 -9.57 12.73 -0.89
CA ALA A 589 -8.94 11.43 -0.73
C ALA A 589 -9.23 10.55 -1.94
N ASN A 590 -8.17 10.11 -2.59
CA ASN A 590 -8.20 9.19 -3.70
C ASN A 590 -8.01 7.75 -3.22
N ILE A 591 -8.82 6.82 -3.74
CA ILE A 591 -8.76 5.42 -3.31
C ILE A 591 -7.43 4.75 -3.68
N TYR A 592 -6.77 5.19 -4.75
CA TYR A 592 -5.52 4.61 -5.25
C TYR A 592 -4.29 5.50 -5.03
N ASP A 593 -4.49 6.80 -4.79
CA ASP A 593 -3.44 7.79 -5.01
C ASP A 593 -3.28 8.85 -3.89
N GLY A 594 -3.64 8.49 -2.66
CA GLY A 594 -3.45 9.34 -1.48
C GLY A 594 -4.39 10.53 -1.46
N VAL A 595 -3.96 11.69 -0.94
CA VAL A 595 -4.83 12.87 -0.74
C VAL A 595 -4.32 14.05 -1.56
N TYR A 596 -5.24 14.76 -2.20
CA TYR A 596 -5.00 15.97 -2.96
C TYR A 596 -5.56 17.19 -2.24
N ARG A 597 -4.93 18.36 -2.41
CA ARG A 597 -5.36 19.64 -1.84
C ARG A 597 -5.51 20.70 -2.93
N SER A 598 -6.63 21.39 -2.95
CA SER A 598 -6.83 22.64 -3.71
C SER A 598 -6.91 23.84 -2.75
N THR A 599 -6.39 24.99 -3.17
CA THR A 599 -6.42 26.24 -2.40
C THR A 599 -7.35 27.31 -2.97
N ASP A 600 -8.04 27.01 -4.07
CA ASP A 600 -8.83 27.93 -4.88
C ASP A 600 -10.25 27.41 -5.19
N LEU A 601 -10.68 26.38 -4.46
CA LEU A 601 -11.95 25.68 -4.64
C LEU A 601 -12.08 24.86 -5.94
N GLY A 602 -10.92 24.56 -6.56
CA GLY A 602 -10.76 23.67 -7.69
C GLY A 602 -10.67 24.40 -9.01
#